data_AF-T1FHV5-F1
#
_entry.id   AF-T1FHV5-F1
#
_cell.length_a   1.000
_cell.length_b   1.000
_cell.length_c   1.000
_cell.angle_alpha   90.00
_cell.angle_beta   90.00
_cell.angle_gamma   90.00
#
_symmetry.space_group_name_H-M   'P 1'
#
loop_
_entity.id
_entity.type
_entity.pdbx_description
1 polymer ?
#
loop_
_entity_poly.entity_id
_entity_poly.type
_entity_poly.pdbx_seq_one_letter_code
_entity_poly.pdbx_strand_id
1 'polypeptide(L)'
;MNLLQISSLIFICAILARYSASGKASDAEIEELKKLLPETLTLTLPVSADKKITLNLKKSQKDAAGDDILIIVSDHDSENIWKPRNKEYGTFTHGKEAFVLRPESESPNVKDVYKVVLDGVPHCIFHHLDAVNFGSGDEIKTKRSANIEMPVLRKRNSGIARSKRPASTEIVIDVLAVCDYSIFQSWMKFNNNDKQKAILNIKYYFANVINSVSKKYESIKRSKYGYKYSAKLISLFIASTPQDSSFTENSGVKVGDMTMNINKALDEFTKWIQEKDQQGKIPKFDVATAFTK
;
A
#
# COMPACT_ATOMS: atom_id res chain seq x y z
N MET A 1 13.29 23.38 -29.65
CA MET A 1 14.35 23.35 -28.64
C MET A 1 15.67 23.29 -29.40
N ASN A 2 16.55 24.30 -29.26
CA ASN A 2 17.78 24.34 -30.05
C ASN A 2 18.79 23.31 -29.53
N LEU A 3 19.65 22.78 -30.42
CA LEU A 3 20.64 21.74 -30.09
C LEU A 3 21.49 22.06 -28.85
N LEU A 4 21.80 23.34 -28.62
CA LEU A 4 22.54 23.83 -27.45
C LEU A 4 21.80 23.61 -26.11
N GLN A 5 20.47 23.67 -26.12
CA GLN A 5 19.64 23.42 -24.94
C GLN A 5 19.52 21.92 -24.64
N ILE A 6 19.54 21.09 -25.68
CA ILE A 6 19.52 19.64 -25.55
C ILE A 6 20.84 19.13 -24.95
N SER A 7 21.99 19.63 -25.43
CA SER A 7 23.29 19.23 -24.88
C SER A 7 23.48 19.66 -23.42
N SER A 8 23.00 20.85 -23.06
CA SER A 8 23.04 21.35 -21.68
C SER A 8 22.14 20.52 -20.74
N LEU A 9 20.96 20.11 -21.21
CA LEU A 9 20.04 19.26 -20.45
C LEU A 9 20.64 17.85 -20.23
N ILE A 10 21.24 17.27 -21.26
CA ILE A 10 21.93 15.97 -21.18
C ILE A 10 23.11 16.04 -20.18
N PHE A 11 23.86 17.13 -20.20
CA PHE A 11 24.98 17.34 -19.27
C PHE A 11 24.50 17.49 -17.82
N ILE A 12 23.42 18.26 -17.59
CA ILE A 12 22.81 18.42 -16.26
C ILE A 12 22.28 17.08 -15.72
N CYS A 13 21.58 16.31 -16.55
CA CYS A 13 21.11 14.96 -16.18
C CYS A 13 22.27 14.03 -15.82
N ALA A 14 23.35 14.04 -16.60
CA ALA A 14 24.53 13.19 -16.36
C ALA A 14 25.22 13.49 -15.01
N ILE A 15 25.28 14.76 -14.59
CA ILE A 15 25.88 15.13 -13.30
C ILE A 15 24.95 14.75 -12.13
N LEU A 16 23.63 14.97 -12.26
CA LEU A 16 22.65 14.57 -11.25
C LEU A 16 22.62 13.04 -11.04
N ALA A 17 22.73 12.29 -12.13
CA ALA A 17 22.82 10.83 -12.11
C ALA A 17 24.07 10.34 -11.36
N ARG A 18 25.23 10.95 -11.62
CA ARG A 18 26.48 10.64 -10.89
C ARG A 18 26.37 10.97 -9.41
N TYR A 19 25.86 12.16 -9.07
CA TYR A 19 25.68 12.57 -7.68
C TYR A 19 24.78 11.60 -6.92
N SER A 20 23.69 11.13 -7.54
CA SER A 20 22.80 10.12 -6.96
C SER A 20 23.47 8.76 -6.75
N ALA A 21 24.46 8.39 -7.57
CA ALA A 21 25.14 7.11 -7.49
C ALA A 21 26.32 7.11 -6.51
N SER A 22 27.09 8.21 -6.44
CA SER A 22 28.31 8.31 -5.62
C SER A 22 28.13 9.08 -4.31
N GLY A 23 27.04 9.84 -4.17
CA GLY A 23 26.81 10.77 -3.07
C GLY A 23 27.77 11.96 -3.04
N LYS A 24 28.60 12.16 -4.08
CA LYS A 24 29.59 13.24 -4.17
C LYS A 24 29.77 13.70 -5.63
N ALA A 25 29.58 14.99 -5.87
CA ALA A 25 30.05 15.67 -7.08
C ALA A 25 31.32 16.43 -6.72
N SER A 26 32.23 16.59 -7.67
CA SER A 26 33.39 17.45 -7.45
C SER A 26 32.97 18.91 -7.38
N ASP A 27 33.68 19.72 -6.59
CA ASP A 27 33.38 21.16 -6.45
C ASP A 27 33.42 21.90 -7.81
N ALA A 28 34.26 21.41 -8.74
CA ALA A 28 34.31 21.92 -10.11
C ALA A 28 33.03 21.64 -10.90
N GLU A 29 32.46 20.43 -10.80
CA GLU A 29 31.19 20.06 -11.45
C GLU A 29 30.00 20.84 -10.86
N ILE A 30 30.01 21.10 -9.55
CA ILE A 30 29.00 21.91 -8.87
C ILE A 30 29.08 23.37 -9.32
N GLU A 31 30.27 23.94 -9.44
CA GLU A 31 30.45 25.31 -9.95
C GLU A 31 30.10 25.45 -11.44
N GLU A 32 30.31 24.41 -12.24
CA GLU A 32 29.91 24.39 -13.65
C GLU A 32 28.38 24.26 -13.81
N LEU A 33 27.72 23.44 -12.99
CA LEU A 33 26.25 23.37 -12.90
C LEU A 33 25.63 24.71 -12.51
N LYS A 34 26.22 25.43 -11.56
CA LYS A 34 25.74 26.76 -11.14
C LYS A 34 25.79 27.81 -12.24
N LYS A 35 26.68 27.66 -13.22
CA LYS A 35 26.81 28.54 -14.39
C LYS A 35 25.82 28.19 -15.51
N LEU A 36 25.48 26.90 -15.64
CA LEU A 36 24.64 26.38 -16.72
C LEU A 36 23.14 26.40 -16.41
N LEU A 37 22.76 26.38 -15.13
CA LEU A 37 21.36 26.41 -14.72
C LEU A 37 20.81 27.85 -14.68
N PRO A 38 19.73 28.17 -15.40
CA PRO A 38 18.97 29.39 -15.14
C PRO A 38 18.40 29.34 -13.70
N GLU A 39 18.11 30.49 -13.10
CA GLU A 39 17.57 30.58 -11.72
C GLU A 39 16.33 29.70 -11.49
N THR A 40 15.57 29.47 -12.57
CA THR A 40 14.44 28.56 -12.65
C THR A 40 14.47 27.79 -13.96
N LEU A 41 14.42 26.46 -13.90
CA LEU A 41 14.22 25.61 -15.07
C LEU A 41 12.84 24.96 -15.00
N THR A 42 12.00 25.23 -16.00
CA THR A 42 10.63 24.71 -16.09
C THR A 42 10.57 23.54 -17.08
N LEU A 43 10.20 22.36 -16.60
CA LEU A 43 10.01 21.15 -17.39
C LEU A 43 8.52 20.80 -17.45
N THR A 44 7.93 20.78 -18.64
CA THR A 44 6.53 20.38 -18.83
C THR A 44 6.44 18.98 -19.41
N LEU A 45 5.92 18.04 -18.63
CA LEU A 45 5.74 16.63 -19.00
C LEU A 45 4.27 16.35 -19.37
N PRO A 46 3.99 15.74 -20.53
CA PRO A 46 2.64 15.31 -20.89
C PRO A 46 2.24 14.05 -20.10
N VAL A 47 1.07 14.08 -19.45
CA VAL A 47 0.52 12.96 -18.64
C VAL A 47 -0.65 12.28 -19.34
N SER A 48 -1.44 13.04 -20.11
CA SER A 48 -2.50 12.54 -21.00
C SER A 48 -2.76 13.58 -22.10
N ALA A 49 -3.63 13.27 -23.07
CA ALA A 49 -3.97 14.19 -24.17
C ALA A 49 -4.28 15.62 -23.70
N ASP A 50 -4.93 15.75 -22.52
CA ASP A 50 -5.37 17.03 -21.98
C ASP A 50 -4.69 17.42 -20.64
N LYS A 51 -3.67 16.68 -20.19
CA LYS A 51 -2.98 16.97 -18.92
C LYS A 51 -1.47 17.05 -19.07
N LYS A 52 -0.89 18.11 -18.51
CA LYS A 52 0.55 18.33 -18.41
C LYS A 52 0.91 18.59 -16.95
N ILE A 53 2.06 18.09 -16.52
CA ILE A 53 2.67 18.44 -15.23
C ILE A 53 3.85 19.37 -15.52
N THR A 54 3.88 20.50 -14.84
CA THR A 54 5.03 21.41 -14.86
C THR A 54 5.86 21.20 -13.60
N LEU A 55 7.15 20.94 -13.78
CA LEU A 55 8.13 20.87 -12.71
C LEU A 55 9.03 22.10 -12.80
N ASN A 56 9.05 22.90 -11.74
CA ASN A 56 9.95 24.03 -11.61
C ASN A 56 11.12 23.62 -10.72
N LEU A 57 12.29 23.50 -11.32
CA LEU A 57 13.55 23.25 -10.63
C LEU A 57 14.13 24.61 -10.22
N LYS A 58 14.35 24.80 -8.92
CA LYS A 58 15.05 25.97 -8.39
C LYS A 58 16.48 25.58 -7.98
N LYS A 59 17.38 26.55 -8.05
CA LYS A 59 18.79 26.41 -7.63
C LYS A 59 18.89 25.84 -6.21
N SER A 60 19.90 25.00 -5.95
CA SER A 60 20.05 24.32 -4.67
C SER A 60 20.09 25.31 -3.50
N GLN A 61 19.43 24.94 -2.41
CA GLN A 61 19.58 25.62 -1.12
C GLN A 61 20.40 24.74 -0.20
N LYS A 62 21.24 25.37 0.63
CA LYS A 62 21.93 24.65 1.70
C LYS A 62 20.97 24.43 2.85
N ASP A 63 20.92 23.22 3.37
CA ASP A 63 20.14 22.93 4.57
C ASP A 63 20.86 23.41 5.84
N ALA A 64 20.25 23.14 7.00
CA ALA A 64 20.83 23.51 8.29
C ALA A 64 22.18 22.83 8.59
N ALA A 65 22.52 21.76 7.87
CA ALA A 65 23.81 21.08 7.96
C ALA A 65 24.82 21.60 6.92
N GLY A 66 24.40 22.46 5.98
CA GLY A 66 25.24 23.05 4.94
C GLY A 66 25.29 22.23 3.64
N ASP A 67 24.46 21.19 3.51
CA ASP A 67 24.42 20.31 2.35
C ASP A 67 23.50 20.88 1.26
N ASP A 68 23.92 20.77 0.00
CA ASP A 68 23.15 21.26 -1.15
C ASP A 68 21.92 20.37 -1.41
N ILE A 69 20.71 20.93 -1.27
CA ILE A 69 19.44 20.25 -1.56
C ILE A 69 18.83 20.80 -2.85
N LEU A 70 18.45 19.90 -3.76
CA LEU A 70 17.64 20.22 -4.94
C LEU A 70 16.15 20.26 -4.57
N ILE A 71 15.51 21.41 -4.79
CA ILE A 71 14.07 21.60 -4.50
C ILE A 71 13.28 21.47 -5.82
N ILE A 72 12.37 20.50 -5.87
CA ILE A 72 11.45 20.30 -6.99
C ILE A 72 10.10 20.88 -6.58
N VAL A 73 9.70 21.99 -7.21
CA VAL A 73 8.40 22.63 -6.95
C VAL A 73 7.45 22.23 -8.07
N SER A 74 6.35 21.55 -7.72
CA SER A 74 5.26 21.27 -8.67
C SER A 74 4.24 22.40 -8.67
N ASP A 75 3.54 22.61 -9.80
CA ASP A 75 2.56 23.70 -10.08
C ASP A 75 1.39 23.86 -9.07
N HIS A 76 1.32 23.06 -8.01
CA HIS A 76 0.35 23.19 -6.93
C HIS A 76 1.05 23.45 -5.60
N ASP A 77 1.47 24.70 -5.36
CA ASP A 77 1.80 25.38 -4.09
C ASP A 77 2.28 24.52 -2.89
N SER A 78 3.09 23.51 -3.15
CA SER A 78 3.72 22.68 -2.12
C SER A 78 5.18 22.49 -2.47
N GLU A 79 6.05 23.07 -1.65
CA GLU A 79 7.48 22.79 -1.66
C GLU A 79 7.67 21.35 -1.18
N ASN A 80 8.00 20.44 -2.10
CA ASN A 80 8.30 19.06 -1.75
C ASN A 80 9.82 18.90 -1.64
N ILE A 81 10.29 18.56 -0.43
CA ILE A 81 11.71 18.34 -0.15
C ILE A 81 12.06 16.90 -0.54
N TRP A 82 12.92 16.74 -1.56
CA TRP A 82 13.45 15.45 -1.96
C TRP A 82 14.55 15.02 -0.98
N LYS A 83 14.44 13.81 -0.40
CA LYS A 83 15.48 13.21 0.45
C LYS A 83 15.78 11.80 -0.06
N PRO A 84 17.00 11.51 -0.55
CA PRO A 84 17.37 10.15 -0.93
C PRO A 84 17.46 9.28 0.32
N ARG A 85 16.76 8.14 0.33
CA ARG A 85 16.95 7.07 1.32
C ARG A 85 17.42 5.81 0.60
N ASN A 86 18.49 5.20 1.12
CA ASN A 86 19.13 3.94 0.72
C ASN A 86 18.34 3.09 -0.29
N LYS A 87 18.87 3.01 -1.53
CA LYS A 87 18.46 2.14 -2.65
C LYS A 87 17.09 2.41 -3.29
N GLU A 88 16.33 3.39 -2.86
CA GLU A 88 15.11 3.83 -3.58
C GLU A 88 15.40 5.16 -4.27
N TYR A 89 15.04 5.32 -5.55
CA TYR A 89 15.31 6.52 -6.36
C TYR A 89 14.45 7.74 -5.94
N GLY A 90 13.99 7.76 -4.70
CA GLY A 90 13.21 8.81 -4.09
C GLY A 90 11.71 8.51 -4.03
N THR A 91 11.08 9.04 -2.99
CA THR A 91 9.63 9.14 -2.86
C THR A 91 9.21 10.59 -3.05
N PHE A 92 8.09 10.83 -3.71
CA PHE A 92 7.49 12.16 -3.80
C PHE A 92 5.98 12.09 -3.58
N THR A 93 5.37 13.20 -3.17
CA THR A 93 3.93 13.28 -2.91
C THR A 93 3.26 14.20 -3.92
N HIS A 94 2.04 13.84 -4.34
CA HIS A 94 1.16 14.72 -5.12
C HIS A 94 -0.23 14.70 -4.49
N GLY A 95 -0.66 15.83 -3.91
CA GLY A 95 -1.86 15.88 -3.09
C GLY A 95 -1.75 15.02 -1.83
N LYS A 96 -2.65 14.05 -1.65
CA LYS A 96 -2.64 13.09 -0.52
C LYS A 96 -1.97 11.76 -0.86
N GLU A 97 -1.39 11.66 -2.05
CA GLU A 97 -0.88 10.41 -2.60
C GLU A 97 0.64 10.44 -2.60
N ALA A 98 1.27 9.34 -2.18
CA ALA A 98 2.71 9.17 -2.24
C ALA A 98 3.07 8.29 -3.44
N PHE A 99 4.21 8.58 -4.05
CA PHE A 99 4.72 7.87 -5.22
C PHE A 99 6.16 7.45 -4.97
N VAL A 100 6.54 6.29 -5.49
CA VAL A 100 7.93 5.79 -5.44
C VAL A 100 8.43 5.59 -6.85
N LEU A 101 9.65 6.03 -7.10
CA LEU A 101 10.37 5.77 -8.33
C LEU A 101 11.32 4.57 -8.13
N ARG A 102 11.25 3.55 -9.00
CA ARG A 102 12.21 2.43 -9.02
C ARG A 102 12.63 2.07 -10.46
N PRO A 103 13.78 1.42 -10.67
CA PRO A 103 14.17 0.90 -11.98
C PRO A 103 13.13 -0.11 -12.50
N GLU A 104 12.90 -0.15 -13.82
CA GLU A 104 11.96 -1.10 -14.42
C GLU A 104 12.34 -2.56 -14.14
N SER A 105 13.65 -2.84 -14.01
CA SER A 105 14.17 -4.15 -13.63
C SER A 105 13.75 -4.63 -12.23
N GLU A 106 13.34 -3.72 -11.36
CA GLU A 106 12.92 -4.01 -9.98
C GLU A 106 11.39 -3.87 -9.79
N SER A 107 10.65 -3.68 -10.88
CA SER A 107 9.21 -3.43 -10.84
C SER A 107 8.42 -4.70 -10.49
N PRO A 108 7.60 -4.71 -9.42
CA PRO A 108 6.60 -5.74 -9.23
C PRO A 108 5.59 -5.70 -10.38
N ASN A 109 5.09 -6.87 -10.77
CA ASN A 109 4.18 -7.05 -11.91
C ASN A 109 2.78 -6.45 -11.60
N VAL A 110 2.68 -5.12 -11.57
CA VAL A 110 1.49 -4.35 -11.18
C VAL A 110 0.89 -3.66 -12.40
N LYS A 111 -0.44 -3.61 -12.48
CA LYS A 111 -1.19 -3.11 -13.65
C LYS A 111 -1.17 -1.59 -13.82
N ASP A 112 -0.83 -0.82 -12.78
CA ASP A 112 -0.83 0.64 -12.79
C ASP A 112 0.60 1.16 -12.60
N VAL A 113 1.39 1.13 -13.68
CA VAL A 113 2.80 1.55 -13.68
C VAL A 113 3.01 2.61 -14.75
N TYR A 114 3.43 3.81 -14.32
CA TYR A 114 3.90 4.83 -15.25
C TYR A 114 5.36 4.57 -15.57
N LYS A 115 5.69 4.45 -16.86
CA LYS A 115 7.07 4.28 -17.31
C LYS A 115 7.68 5.64 -17.63
N VAL A 116 8.87 5.88 -17.10
CA VAL A 116 9.66 7.09 -17.37
C VAL A 116 11.09 6.67 -17.66
N VAL A 117 11.73 7.28 -18.65
CA VAL A 117 13.15 7.01 -18.94
C VAL A 117 13.98 8.10 -18.30
N LEU A 118 14.86 7.73 -17.38
CA LEU A 118 15.81 8.61 -16.72
C LEU A 118 17.21 8.10 -17.05
N ASP A 119 18.06 8.95 -17.61
CA ASP A 119 19.43 8.59 -18.01
C ASP A 119 19.52 7.44 -19.03
N GLY A 120 18.51 7.31 -19.92
CA GLY A 120 18.41 6.19 -20.85
C GLY A 120 18.01 4.86 -20.19
N VAL A 121 17.79 4.85 -18.87
CA VAL A 121 17.35 3.71 -18.09
C VAL A 121 15.85 3.82 -17.83
N PRO A 122 15.04 2.81 -18.18
CA PRO A 122 13.62 2.85 -17.89
C PRO A 122 13.36 2.63 -16.40
N HIS A 123 12.48 3.46 -15.87
CA HIS A 123 12.01 3.47 -14.49
C HIS A 123 10.48 3.36 -14.46
N CYS A 124 9.98 2.92 -13.32
CA CYS A 124 8.57 2.74 -13.02
C CYS A 124 8.20 3.61 -11.81
N ILE A 125 7.10 4.34 -11.92
CA ILE A 125 6.51 5.09 -10.81
C ILE A 125 5.34 4.27 -10.24
N PHE A 126 5.37 4.03 -8.93
CA PHE A 126 4.36 3.28 -8.18
C PHE A 126 3.61 4.20 -7.25
N HIS A 127 2.33 3.90 -7.02
CA HIS A 127 1.55 4.50 -5.94
C HIS A 127 1.93 3.87 -4.61
N HIS A 128 2.53 4.65 -3.71
CA HIS A 128 2.86 4.23 -2.35
C HIS A 128 1.65 4.46 -1.46
N LEU A 129 0.80 3.44 -1.37
CA LEU A 129 -0.29 3.42 -0.41
C LEU A 129 0.31 3.15 0.98
N ASP A 130 0.65 4.17 1.78
CA ASP A 130 0.35 4.10 3.22
C ASP A 130 0.57 5.36 4.07
N ALA A 131 -0.39 5.56 4.98
CA ALA A 131 -0.18 5.87 6.39
C ALA A 131 -1.46 5.51 7.19
N VAL A 132 -1.57 4.27 7.68
CA VAL A 132 -2.59 3.90 8.70
C VAL A 132 -1.88 3.67 10.03
N ASN A 133 -2.10 4.57 10.99
CA ASN A 133 -1.67 4.41 12.38
C ASN A 133 -2.55 3.36 13.07
N PHE A 134 -1.99 2.22 13.43
CA PHE A 134 -2.61 1.30 14.38
C PHE A 134 -2.20 1.72 15.80
N GLY A 135 -3.15 2.23 16.56
CA GLY A 135 -2.97 2.53 17.98
C GLY A 135 -2.57 1.28 18.75
N SER A 136 -1.57 1.43 19.62
CA SER A 136 -1.24 0.46 20.66
C SER A 136 -2.48 0.16 21.49
N GLY A 137 -2.75 -1.13 21.69
CA GLY A 137 -3.95 -1.60 22.37
C GLY A 137 -4.04 -1.08 23.81
N ASP A 138 -5.19 -0.49 24.11
CA ASP A 138 -5.77 -0.45 25.44
C ASP A 138 -7.30 -0.66 25.33
N GLU A 139 -7.83 -1.41 26.28
CA GLU A 139 -9.15 -2.00 26.34
C GLU A 139 -10.32 -1.04 26.03
N ILE A 140 -11.12 -1.33 25.00
CA ILE A 140 -12.45 -0.75 24.84
C ILE A 140 -13.48 -1.69 25.47
N LYS A 141 -13.82 -1.43 26.74
CA LYS A 141 -15.02 -1.98 27.40
C LYS A 141 -16.27 -1.39 26.74
N THR A 142 -16.93 -2.15 25.88
CA THR A 142 -18.24 -1.78 25.33
C THR A 142 -19.36 -2.19 26.28
N LYS A 143 -19.99 -1.22 26.92
CA LYS A 143 -21.29 -1.39 27.60
C LYS A 143 -22.36 -1.67 26.55
N ARG A 144 -22.98 -2.85 26.60
CA ARG A 144 -24.23 -3.17 25.88
C ARG A 144 -25.40 -2.54 26.62
N SER A 145 -26.08 -1.60 25.97
CA SER A 145 -27.39 -1.11 26.41
C SER A 145 -28.48 -1.94 25.74
N ALA A 146 -29.22 -2.69 26.54
CA ALA A 146 -30.51 -3.27 26.16
C ALA A 146 -31.61 -2.23 26.36
N ASN A 147 -32.48 -2.06 25.36
CA ASN A 147 -33.94 -1.83 25.45
C ASN A 147 -34.45 -1.30 24.10
N ILE A 148 -35.16 -2.16 23.36
CA ILE A 148 -35.98 -1.76 22.22
C ILE A 148 -37.44 -1.87 22.69
N GLU A 149 -38.03 -0.75 23.08
CA GLU A 149 -39.49 -0.62 23.16
C GLU A 149 -40.05 -0.29 21.78
N MET A 150 -41.08 -1.02 21.35
CA MET A 150 -41.76 -0.78 20.08
C MET A 150 -42.71 0.42 20.18
N PRO A 151 -42.70 1.36 19.21
CA PRO A 151 -43.63 2.47 19.20
C PRO A 151 -45.00 2.07 18.64
N VAL A 152 -46.05 2.43 19.38
CA VAL A 152 -47.47 2.36 19.00
C VAL A 152 -47.76 3.29 17.82
N LEU A 153 -48.35 2.74 16.75
CA LEU A 153 -48.75 3.46 15.54
C LEU A 153 -49.95 4.39 15.80
N ARG A 154 -49.74 5.71 15.75
CA ARG A 154 -50.80 6.72 15.56
C ARG A 154 -50.81 7.21 14.12
N LYS A 155 -51.91 6.96 13.39
CA LYS A 155 -52.20 7.53 12.07
C LYS A 155 -52.52 9.03 12.20
N ARG A 156 -51.80 9.88 11.46
CA ARG A 156 -52.25 11.22 11.03
C ARG A 156 -51.92 11.44 9.56
N ASN A 157 -52.86 12.10 8.88
CA ASN A 157 -52.96 12.28 7.45
C ASN A 157 -51.99 13.34 6.87
N SER A 158 -51.64 13.12 5.59
CA SER A 158 -51.40 14.09 4.51
C SER A 158 -50.49 15.29 4.77
N GLY A 159 -49.18 15.04 4.67
CA GLY A 159 -48.22 15.95 4.06
C GLY A 159 -47.35 15.10 3.13
N ILE A 160 -46.77 15.67 2.06
CA ILE A 160 -45.80 14.98 1.20
C ILE A 160 -44.67 14.47 2.09
N ALA A 161 -44.81 13.23 2.54
CA ALA A 161 -43.85 12.59 3.42
C ALA A 161 -42.63 12.35 2.56
N ARG A 162 -41.60 13.16 2.75
CA ARG A 162 -40.24 12.90 2.31
C ARG A 162 -39.95 11.47 2.73
N SER A 163 -40.05 10.53 1.79
CA SER A 163 -39.79 9.11 2.05
C SER A 163 -38.39 9.04 2.64
N LYS A 164 -38.31 8.77 3.94
CA LYS A 164 -37.03 8.51 4.60
C LYS A 164 -36.46 7.31 3.87
N ARG A 165 -35.42 7.53 3.06
CA ARG A 165 -34.67 6.44 2.44
C ARG A 165 -34.36 5.44 3.55
N PRO A 166 -34.68 4.15 3.39
CA PRO A 166 -34.32 3.16 4.40
C PRO A 166 -32.83 3.33 4.69
N ALA A 167 -32.49 3.53 5.96
CA ALA A 167 -31.10 3.63 6.37
C ALA A 167 -30.40 2.35 5.88
N SER A 168 -29.45 2.49 4.96
CA SER A 168 -28.73 1.33 4.43
C SER A 168 -28.07 0.63 5.61
N THR A 169 -28.51 -0.58 5.93
CA THR A 169 -27.88 -1.36 6.99
C THR A 169 -26.50 -1.74 6.48
N GLU A 170 -25.47 -1.33 7.22
CA GLU A 170 -24.10 -1.71 6.96
C GLU A 170 -23.86 -3.10 7.55
N ILE A 171 -23.39 -4.02 6.72
CA ILE A 171 -23.00 -5.37 7.10
C ILE A 171 -21.47 -5.40 7.07
N VAL A 172 -20.88 -5.51 8.26
CA VAL A 172 -19.44 -5.68 8.42
C VAL A 172 -19.16 -7.17 8.49
N ILE A 173 -18.27 -7.66 7.64
CA ILE A 173 -17.80 -9.05 7.65
C ILE A 173 -16.50 -9.11 8.43
N ASP A 174 -16.51 -9.79 9.57
CA ASP A 174 -15.32 -10.00 10.40
C ASP A 174 -14.49 -11.17 9.83
N VAL A 175 -13.28 -10.85 9.35
CA VAL A 175 -12.38 -11.77 8.65
C VAL A 175 -11.22 -12.19 9.54
N LEU A 176 -11.05 -13.49 9.72
CA LEU A 176 -9.84 -14.13 10.25
C LEU A 176 -8.95 -14.55 9.08
N ALA A 177 -7.78 -13.93 8.96
CA ALA A 177 -6.77 -14.36 8.00
C ALA A 177 -5.79 -15.35 8.64
N VAL A 178 -5.48 -16.43 7.94
CA VAL A 178 -4.51 -17.44 8.37
C VAL A 178 -3.42 -17.56 7.32
N CYS A 179 -2.21 -17.13 7.67
CA CYS A 179 -1.01 -17.29 6.85
C CYS A 179 -0.36 -18.61 7.19
N ASP A 180 -0.22 -19.49 6.19
CA ASP A 180 0.42 -20.79 6.38
C ASP A 180 1.96 -20.69 6.56
N TYR A 181 2.57 -21.84 6.84
CA TYR A 181 4.00 -21.95 7.03
C TYR A 181 4.80 -21.69 5.75
N SER A 182 4.30 -22.08 4.58
CA SER A 182 5.00 -21.90 3.30
C SER A 182 5.20 -20.41 2.96
N ILE A 183 4.19 -19.57 3.19
CA ILE A 183 4.29 -18.11 3.06
C ILE A 183 5.25 -17.56 4.10
N PHE A 184 5.11 -17.94 5.38
CA PHE A 184 6.01 -17.47 6.44
C PHE A 184 7.49 -17.76 6.12
N GLN A 185 7.79 -18.97 5.63
CA GLN A 185 9.13 -19.37 5.18
C GLN A 185 9.63 -18.52 4.01
N SER A 186 8.76 -18.20 3.04
CA SER A 186 9.13 -17.33 1.92
C SER A 186 9.52 -15.93 2.40
N TRP A 187 8.76 -15.36 3.35
CA TRP A 187 9.07 -14.05 3.93
C TRP A 187 10.30 -14.08 4.84
N MET A 188 10.54 -15.17 5.57
CA MET A 188 11.79 -15.36 6.31
C MET A 188 13.00 -15.29 5.38
N LYS A 189 12.97 -16.02 4.26
CA LYS A 189 14.04 -15.98 3.24
C LYS A 189 14.23 -14.57 2.66
N PHE A 190 13.14 -13.88 2.33
CA PHE A 190 13.20 -12.51 1.80
C PHE A 190 13.78 -11.51 2.80
N ASN A 191 13.55 -11.70 4.10
CA ASN A 191 14.01 -10.79 5.16
C ASN A 191 15.31 -11.26 5.84
N ASN A 192 16.17 -12.03 5.14
CA ASN A 192 17.44 -12.51 5.67
C ASN A 192 17.31 -13.29 6.99
N ASN A 193 16.25 -14.07 7.13
CA ASN A 193 15.88 -14.82 8.34
C ASN A 193 15.58 -13.97 9.58
N ASP A 194 15.33 -12.67 9.43
CA ASP A 194 14.81 -11.83 10.50
C ASP A 194 13.31 -12.10 10.71
N LYS A 195 13.01 -12.88 11.76
CA LYS A 195 11.64 -13.27 12.12
C LYS A 195 10.73 -12.08 12.44
N GLN A 196 11.24 -11.07 13.16
CA GLN A 196 10.41 -9.93 13.55
C GLN A 196 10.03 -9.10 12.34
N LYS A 197 11.01 -8.84 11.46
CA LYS A 197 10.79 -8.13 10.21
C LYS A 197 9.86 -8.90 9.26
N ALA A 198 10.02 -10.22 9.15
CA ALA A 198 9.12 -11.05 8.36
C ALA A 198 7.67 -10.98 8.87
N ILE A 199 7.45 -11.12 10.19
CA ILE A 199 6.11 -11.02 10.80
C ILE A 199 5.50 -9.64 10.57
N LEU A 200 6.28 -8.56 10.74
CA LEU A 200 5.81 -7.20 10.51
C LEU A 200 5.38 -6.99 9.06
N ASN A 201 6.19 -7.45 8.11
CA ASN A 201 5.90 -7.33 6.68
C ASN A 201 4.68 -8.16 6.26
N ILE A 202 4.51 -9.37 6.82
CA ILE A 202 3.31 -10.20 6.61
C ILE A 202 2.07 -9.46 7.13
N LYS A 203 2.11 -8.90 8.35
CA LYS A 203 0.99 -8.13 8.92
C LYS A 203 0.60 -6.96 8.03
N TYR A 204 1.59 -6.20 7.58
CA TYR A 204 1.40 -5.07 6.69
C TYR A 204 0.79 -5.48 5.34
N TYR A 205 1.31 -6.54 4.73
CA TYR A 205 0.77 -7.11 3.50
C TYR A 205 -0.71 -7.48 3.65
N PHE A 206 -1.07 -8.23 4.69
CA PHE A 206 -2.46 -8.65 4.88
C PHE A 206 -3.41 -7.51 5.25
N ALA A 207 -2.94 -6.48 5.97
CA ALA A 207 -3.73 -5.27 6.18
C ALA A 207 -4.10 -4.61 4.84
N ASN A 208 -3.14 -4.52 3.91
CA ASN A 208 -3.38 -3.96 2.59
C ASN A 208 -4.28 -4.82 1.70
N VAL A 209 -4.15 -6.16 1.79
CA VAL A 209 -5.08 -7.09 1.12
C VAL A 209 -6.50 -6.88 1.61
N ILE A 210 -6.74 -6.86 2.93
CA ILE A 210 -8.09 -6.72 3.47
C ILE A 210 -8.67 -5.33 3.21
N ASN A 211 -7.86 -4.27 3.30
CA ASN A 211 -8.29 -2.93 2.90
C ASN A 211 -8.76 -2.90 1.43
N SER A 212 -8.05 -3.59 0.54
CA SER A 212 -8.42 -3.70 -0.87
C SER A 212 -9.72 -4.48 -1.06
N VAL A 213 -9.92 -5.55 -0.28
CA VAL A 213 -11.17 -6.32 -0.26
C VAL A 213 -12.33 -5.47 0.26
N SER A 214 -12.16 -4.70 1.34
CA SER A 214 -13.20 -3.80 1.87
C SER A 214 -13.59 -2.76 0.83
N LYS A 215 -12.61 -2.06 0.24
CA LYS A 215 -12.86 -1.10 -0.85
C LYS A 215 -13.63 -1.73 -2.01
N LYS A 216 -13.34 -3.00 -2.33
CA LYS A 216 -14.07 -3.73 -3.37
C LYS A 216 -15.52 -4.00 -2.96
N TYR A 217 -15.78 -4.41 -1.73
CA TYR A 217 -17.14 -4.57 -1.21
C TYR A 217 -17.91 -3.25 -1.18
N GLU A 218 -17.28 -2.17 -0.73
CA GLU A 218 -17.87 -0.82 -0.69
C GLU A 218 -18.24 -0.30 -2.09
N SER A 219 -17.52 -0.75 -3.13
CA SER A 219 -17.81 -0.39 -4.53
C SER A 219 -19.11 -1.02 -5.06
N ILE A 220 -19.68 -2.01 -4.37
CA ILE A 220 -20.93 -2.67 -4.74
C ILE A 220 -22.09 -1.74 -4.37
N LYS A 221 -22.46 -0.85 -5.30
CA LYS A 221 -23.45 0.22 -5.09
C LYS A 221 -24.87 -0.26 -4.76
N ARG A 222 -25.22 -1.50 -5.11
CA ARG A 222 -26.57 -2.06 -4.94
C ARG A 222 -26.49 -3.55 -4.69
N SER A 223 -26.56 -3.97 -3.43
CA SER A 223 -27.09 -5.30 -3.15
C SER A 223 -28.59 -5.30 -3.46
N LYS A 224 -29.15 -6.48 -3.77
CA LYS A 224 -30.59 -6.65 -4.04
C LYS A 224 -31.50 -6.08 -2.93
N TYR A 225 -30.95 -5.93 -1.72
CA TYR A 225 -31.65 -5.51 -0.51
C TYR A 225 -31.22 -4.14 0.02
N GLY A 226 -30.33 -3.42 -0.68
CA GLY A 226 -29.86 -2.09 -0.25
C GLY A 226 -28.84 -2.08 0.90
N TYR A 227 -28.31 -3.25 1.29
CA TYR A 227 -27.17 -3.39 2.19
C TYR A 227 -25.88 -2.87 1.57
N LYS A 228 -25.05 -2.29 2.42
CA LYS A 228 -23.64 -2.00 2.15
C LYS A 228 -22.78 -3.04 2.86
N TYR A 229 -21.72 -3.49 2.21
CA TYR A 229 -20.79 -4.45 2.77
C TYR A 229 -19.43 -3.81 2.99
N SER A 230 -18.80 -4.13 4.11
CA SER A 230 -17.40 -3.83 4.39
C SER A 230 -16.75 -5.08 4.99
N ALA A 231 -15.43 -5.19 4.87
CA ALA A 231 -14.67 -6.31 5.42
C ALA A 231 -13.65 -5.79 6.42
N LYS A 232 -13.56 -6.43 7.58
CA LYS A 232 -12.66 -6.03 8.65
C LYS A 232 -11.76 -7.19 9.03
N LEU A 233 -10.44 -6.97 8.99
CA LEU A 233 -9.50 -7.93 9.55
C LEU A 233 -9.57 -7.87 11.07
N ILE A 234 -10.11 -8.91 11.70
CA ILE A 234 -10.17 -8.97 13.17
C ILE A 234 -8.91 -9.56 13.79
N SER A 235 -8.25 -10.47 13.07
CA SER A 235 -7.05 -11.16 13.52
C SER A 235 -6.33 -11.78 12.34
N LEU A 236 -5.01 -11.86 12.48
CA LEU A 236 -4.12 -12.53 11.57
C LEU A 236 -3.34 -13.59 12.35
N PHE A 237 -3.58 -14.86 12.02
CA PHE A 237 -2.79 -15.96 12.51
C PHE A 237 -1.64 -16.24 11.54
N ILE A 238 -0.41 -16.35 12.02
CA ILE A 238 0.78 -16.65 11.21
C ILE A 238 1.37 -17.97 11.70
N ALA A 239 1.27 -19.02 10.91
CA ALA A 239 1.85 -20.32 11.21
C ALA A 239 3.38 -20.25 11.07
N SER A 240 4.07 -20.22 12.21
CA SER A 240 5.53 -20.07 12.23
C SER A 240 6.27 -21.40 12.17
N THR A 241 5.55 -22.51 12.33
CA THR A 241 6.04 -23.89 12.25
C THR A 241 5.13 -24.72 11.35
N PRO A 242 5.62 -25.84 10.76
CA PRO A 242 4.77 -26.73 9.98
C PRO A 242 3.58 -27.28 10.76
N GLN A 243 3.76 -27.50 12.07
CA GLN A 243 2.72 -28.00 12.97
C GLN A 243 1.59 -26.99 13.18
N ASP A 244 1.90 -25.69 13.12
CA ASP A 244 0.88 -24.63 13.21
C ASP A 244 -0.05 -24.61 11.98
N SER A 245 0.42 -25.12 10.84
CA SER A 245 -0.33 -25.24 9.58
C SER A 245 -0.44 -26.68 9.10
N SER A 246 -0.83 -27.60 9.98
CA SER A 246 -1.12 -28.99 9.63
C SER A 246 -2.10 -29.12 8.45
N PHE A 247 -3.02 -28.15 8.32
CA PHE A 247 -3.99 -28.07 7.24
C PHE A 247 -3.39 -27.82 5.84
N THR A 248 -2.12 -27.43 5.72
CA THR A 248 -1.39 -27.39 4.43
C THR A 248 -0.18 -28.32 4.39
N GLU A 249 0.45 -28.61 5.54
CA GLU A 249 1.73 -29.34 5.59
C GLU A 249 1.60 -30.84 5.87
N ASN A 250 0.41 -31.34 6.23
CA ASN A 250 0.19 -32.78 6.44
C ASN A 250 0.43 -33.57 5.14
N SER A 251 1.06 -34.75 5.22
CA SER A 251 1.40 -35.61 4.07
C SER A 251 0.18 -36.12 3.28
N GLY A 252 -1.02 -36.11 3.88
CA GLY A 252 -2.27 -36.41 3.19
C GLY A 252 -2.83 -35.24 2.37
N VAL A 253 -2.40 -34.02 2.68
CA VAL A 253 -2.82 -32.75 2.05
C VAL A 253 -1.80 -32.31 1.01
N LYS A 254 -0.52 -32.28 1.40
CA LYS A 254 0.62 -31.95 0.54
C LYS A 254 1.01 -33.18 -0.28
N VAL A 255 0.68 -33.16 -1.56
CA VAL A 255 0.93 -34.29 -2.48
C VAL A 255 2.34 -34.22 -3.07
N GLY A 256 2.93 -33.03 -3.12
CA GLY A 256 4.31 -32.78 -3.54
C GLY A 256 4.77 -31.40 -3.08
N ASP A 257 5.98 -30.99 -3.48
CA ASP A 257 6.60 -29.76 -2.99
C ASP A 257 5.78 -28.49 -3.32
N MET A 258 5.04 -28.51 -4.43
CA MET A 258 4.22 -27.40 -4.92
C MET A 258 2.79 -27.83 -5.28
N THR A 259 2.35 -29.01 -4.82
CA THR A 259 1.02 -29.53 -5.14
C THR A 259 0.26 -29.92 -3.88
N MET A 260 -1.00 -29.50 -3.82
CA MET A 260 -1.87 -29.67 -2.67
C MET A 260 -3.23 -30.19 -3.10
N ASN A 261 -3.78 -31.13 -2.32
CA ASN A 261 -5.18 -31.54 -2.46
C ASN A 261 -6.07 -30.51 -1.76
N ILE A 262 -6.66 -29.59 -2.53
CA ILE A 262 -7.43 -28.45 -1.99
C ILE A 262 -8.65 -28.87 -1.17
N ASN A 263 -9.31 -29.98 -1.53
CA ASN A 263 -10.48 -30.46 -0.79
C ASN A 263 -10.06 -30.96 0.60
N LYS A 264 -8.98 -31.77 0.66
CA LYS A 264 -8.42 -32.20 1.93
C LYS A 264 -7.87 -31.03 2.75
N ALA A 265 -7.23 -30.06 2.11
CA ALA A 265 -6.73 -28.86 2.78
C ALA A 265 -7.88 -28.07 3.42
N LEU A 266 -9.00 -27.91 2.72
CA LEU A 266 -10.20 -27.24 3.22
C LEU A 266 -10.83 -28.01 4.40
N ASP A 267 -10.92 -29.33 4.30
CA ASP A 267 -11.43 -30.19 5.39
C ASP A 267 -10.54 -30.08 6.64
N GLU A 268 -9.22 -30.18 6.48
CA GLU A 268 -8.26 -30.06 7.58
C GLU A 268 -8.21 -28.63 8.14
N PHE A 269 -8.36 -27.61 7.30
CA PHE A 269 -8.44 -26.22 7.76
C PHE A 269 -9.70 -25.98 8.60
N THR A 270 -10.83 -26.55 8.19
CA THR A 270 -12.08 -26.48 8.94
C THR A 270 -11.94 -27.13 10.32
N LYS A 271 -11.33 -28.32 10.41
CA LYS A 271 -11.03 -28.99 11.69
C LYS A 271 -10.09 -28.14 12.55
N TRP A 272 -9.02 -27.62 11.95
CA TRP A 272 -8.06 -26.77 12.66
C TRP A 272 -8.73 -25.53 13.26
N ILE A 273 -9.63 -24.87 12.53
CA ILE A 273 -10.40 -23.73 13.03
C ILE A 273 -11.26 -24.14 14.23
N GLN A 274 -11.98 -25.27 14.14
CA GLN A 274 -12.82 -25.77 15.24
C GLN A 274 -11.99 -26.07 16.49
N GLU A 275 -10.83 -26.70 16.34
CA GLU A 275 -9.91 -26.98 17.45
C GLU A 275 -9.40 -25.70 18.11
N LYS A 276 -9.00 -24.69 17.31
CA LYS A 276 -8.50 -23.41 17.83
C LYS A 276 -9.61 -22.60 18.51
N ASP A 277 -10.84 -22.64 17.99
CA ASP A 277 -12.01 -22.00 18.59
C ASP A 277 -12.36 -22.64 19.93
N GLN A 278 -12.39 -23.98 20.02
CA GLN A 278 -12.59 -24.71 21.27
C GLN A 278 -11.53 -24.40 22.32
N GLN A 279 -10.30 -24.14 21.89
CA GLN A 279 -9.19 -23.72 22.76
C GLN A 279 -9.24 -22.23 23.14
N GLY A 280 -10.19 -21.45 22.60
CA GLY A 280 -10.28 -20.00 22.81
C GLY A 280 -9.08 -19.22 22.25
N LYS A 281 -8.36 -19.79 21.27
CA LYS A 281 -7.13 -19.20 20.71
C LYS A 281 -7.38 -18.24 19.54
N ILE A 282 -8.61 -18.21 19.03
CA ILE A 282 -9.01 -17.32 17.94
C ILE A 282 -10.24 -16.50 18.38
N PRO A 283 -10.34 -15.22 17.97
CA PRO A 283 -11.53 -14.41 18.23
C PRO A 283 -12.70 -14.88 17.36
N LYS A 284 -13.92 -14.44 17.68
CA LYS A 284 -15.10 -14.69 16.85
C LYS A 284 -14.97 -14.00 15.50
N PHE A 285 -15.23 -14.72 14.41
CA PHE A 285 -15.22 -14.22 13.03
C PHE A 285 -16.48 -14.68 12.28
N ASP A 286 -16.78 -14.04 11.16
CA ASP A 286 -17.79 -14.48 10.19
C ASP A 286 -17.18 -15.39 9.12
N VAL A 287 -15.95 -15.07 8.68
CA VAL A 287 -15.22 -15.81 7.63
C VAL A 287 -13.77 -16.00 8.04
N ALA A 288 -13.27 -17.23 7.89
CA ALA A 288 -11.84 -17.55 8.01
C ALA A 288 -11.28 -17.92 6.63
N THR A 289 -10.11 -17.36 6.29
CA THR A 289 -9.45 -17.59 5.01
C THR A 289 -7.99 -17.99 5.24
N ALA A 290 -7.61 -19.15 4.72
CA ALA A 290 -6.22 -19.59 4.66
C ALA A 290 -5.54 -19.08 3.39
N PHE A 291 -4.30 -18.62 3.54
CA PHE A 291 -3.42 -18.22 2.45
C PHE A 291 -2.21 -19.15 2.42
N THR A 292 -1.91 -19.69 1.25
CA THR A 292 -0.80 -20.61 0.96
C THR A 292 -0.09 -20.19 -0.33
N LYS A 293 1.18 -20.57 -0.45
CA LYS A 293 1.96 -20.43 -1.68
C LYS A 293 1.65 -21.56 -2.67
#